data_AF-A0A4P5X6Q8-F1
#
_entry.id   AF-A0A4P5X6Q8-F1
#
_cell.length_a   1.000
_cell.length_b   1.000
_cell.length_c   1.000
_cell.angle_alpha   90.00
_cell.angle_beta   90.00
_cell.angle_gamma   90.00
#
_symmetry.space_group_name_H-M   'P 1'
#
loop_
_entity.id
_entity.type
_entity.pdbx_description
1 polymer ?
#
loop_
_entity_poly.entity_id
_entity_poly.type
_entity_poly.pdbx_seq_one_letter_code
_entity_poly.pdbx_strand_id
1 'polypeptide(L)'
;MHPPSRPRAGITLLEVLISIGILAIGLSSLVALMPAARSQAERAFVLNHAGVLAANALADAATFGLLRADALTVPPTAAVPVIVDPAVSGAGIYFGAAGTASLAQLKTGGVFAAASSTTAAAAADLFARSADDPIVGVPASDDGPPLNAFSDGVRSHAGRVSCLYCLRSGSAGGPGTMSVVVFHARDATLPVVTGTITDYRAQISGAIGDRTLREIIRVGSVLYGNGRFHRIAAAAFDASGSTAYLTLSTGNALGSGPVPVQFLPDSVGLAERPFMPETTGPYTQ
;
A
#
# COMPACT_ATOMS: atom_id res chain seq x y z
N MET A 1 -72.44 22.58 31.56
CA MET A 1 -71.25 22.65 32.45
C MET A 1 -70.03 22.49 31.56
N HIS A 2 -69.42 23.60 31.15
CA HIS A 2 -68.30 23.59 30.18
C HIS A 2 -66.99 23.60 30.98
N PRO A 3 -66.04 22.68 30.73
CA PRO A 3 -64.79 22.68 31.46
C PRO A 3 -64.01 23.96 31.14
N PRO A 4 -63.32 24.57 32.12
CA PRO A 4 -62.55 25.79 31.89
C PRO A 4 -61.45 25.51 30.85
N SER A 5 -61.44 26.29 29.78
CA SER A 5 -60.39 26.29 28.76
C SER A 5 -59.06 26.67 29.42
N ARG A 6 -58.09 25.76 29.43
CA ARG A 6 -56.74 26.04 29.92
C ARG A 6 -56.17 27.26 29.18
N PRO A 7 -55.60 28.25 29.88
CA PRO A 7 -54.95 29.39 29.23
C PRO A 7 -53.85 28.88 28.30
N ARG A 8 -53.82 29.38 27.06
CA ARG A 8 -52.78 29.07 26.09
C ARG A 8 -51.45 29.60 26.65
N ALA A 9 -50.53 28.72 27.02
CA ALA A 9 -49.18 29.11 27.38
C ALA A 9 -48.48 29.62 26.12
N GLY A 10 -48.24 30.92 26.04
CA GLY A 10 -47.48 31.53 24.94
C GLY A 10 -45.99 31.28 25.14
N ILE A 11 -45.31 30.80 24.09
CA ILE A 11 -43.85 30.70 24.07
C ILE A 11 -43.29 32.12 24.08
N THR A 12 -42.37 32.40 24.99
CA THR A 12 -41.75 33.72 25.10
C THR A 12 -40.67 33.91 24.03
N LEU A 13 -40.49 35.15 23.55
CA LEU A 13 -39.37 35.49 22.65
C LEU A 13 -38.00 35.07 23.21
N LEU A 14 -37.87 35.08 24.54
CA LEU A 14 -36.66 34.68 25.24
C LEU A 14 -36.39 33.17 25.10
N GLU A 15 -37.41 32.31 25.22
CA GLU A 15 -37.26 30.87 24.98
C GLU A 15 -36.85 30.56 23.54
N VAL A 16 -37.38 31.31 22.56
CA VAL A 16 -37.00 31.16 21.15
C VAL A 16 -35.54 31.55 20.92
N LEU A 17 -35.09 32.67 21.50
CA LEU A 17 -33.71 33.13 21.36
C LEU A 17 -32.70 32.17 22.02
N ILE A 18 -33.02 31.65 23.20
CA ILE A 18 -32.20 30.61 23.85
C ILE A 18 -32.15 29.35 22.95
N SER A 19 -33.28 28.93 22.39
CA SER A 19 -33.33 27.78 21.49
C SER A 19 -32.46 27.98 20.24
N ILE A 20 -32.52 29.16 19.62
CA ILE A 20 -31.67 29.51 18.47
C ILE A 20 -30.19 29.55 18.88
N GLY A 21 -29.88 30.11 20.06
CA GLY A 21 -28.51 30.15 20.57
C GLY A 21 -27.91 28.76 20.78
N ILE A 22 -28.64 27.85 21.43
CA ILE A 22 -28.22 26.46 21.63
C ILE A 22 -28.09 25.74 20.28
N LEU A 23 -29.05 25.94 19.37
CA LEU A 23 -29.01 25.35 18.03
C LEU A 23 -27.79 25.83 17.23
N ALA A 24 -27.48 27.13 17.27
CA ALA A 24 -26.33 27.71 16.58
C ALA A 24 -25.01 27.17 17.14
N ILE A 25 -24.88 27.03 18.46
CA ILE A 25 -23.70 26.43 19.10
C ILE A 25 -23.57 24.95 18.71
N GLY A 26 -24.67 24.20 18.71
CA GLY A 26 -24.70 22.79 18.32
C GLY A 26 -24.28 22.58 16.86
N LEU A 27 -24.84 23.37 15.93
CA LEU A 27 -24.47 23.31 14.51
C LEU A 27 -23.01 23.74 14.28
N SER A 28 -22.54 24.79 14.94
CA SER A 28 -21.15 25.24 14.83
C SER A 28 -20.17 24.16 15.31
N SER A 29 -20.52 23.46 16.39
CA SER A 29 -19.73 22.35 16.93
C SER A 29 -19.67 21.17 15.94
N LEU A 30 -20.78 20.84 15.26
CA LEU A 30 -20.80 19.81 14.21
C LEU A 30 -19.94 20.19 13.01
N VAL A 31 -20.02 21.44 12.55
CA VAL A 31 -19.20 21.94 11.44
C VAL A 31 -17.70 21.87 11.80
N ALA A 32 -17.35 22.18 13.04
CA ALA A 32 -15.97 22.05 13.52
C ALA A 32 -15.43 20.60 13.51
N LEU A 33 -16.31 19.59 13.60
CA LEU A 33 -15.93 18.16 13.55
C LEU A 33 -15.79 17.61 12.13
N MET A 34 -16.35 18.26 11.11
CA MET A 34 -16.36 17.74 9.74
C MET A 34 -14.96 17.47 9.15
N PRO A 35 -13.92 18.31 9.36
CA PRO A 35 -12.58 18.03 8.85
C PRO A 35 -11.97 16.76 9.45
N ALA A 36 -12.16 16.55 10.75
CA ALA A 36 -11.68 15.35 11.44
C ALA A 36 -12.42 14.10 10.93
N ALA A 37 -13.75 14.18 10.79
CA ALA A 37 -14.56 13.09 10.24
C ALA A 37 -14.13 12.72 8.81
N ARG A 38 -13.89 13.73 7.96
CA ARG A 38 -13.40 13.53 6.59
C ARG A 38 -12.05 12.83 6.58
N SER A 39 -11.10 13.27 7.41
CA SER A 39 -9.76 12.65 7.48
C SER A 39 -9.82 11.18 7.92
N GLN A 40 -10.67 10.84 8.90
CA GLN A 40 -10.85 9.45 9.33
C GLN A 40 -11.55 8.61 8.27
N ALA A 41 -12.54 9.16 7.57
CA ALA A 41 -13.24 8.48 6.48
C ALA A 41 -12.29 8.18 5.30
N GLU A 42 -11.47 9.15 4.89
CA GLU A 42 -10.45 8.97 3.84
C GLU A 42 -9.45 7.87 4.24
N ARG A 43 -8.98 7.87 5.50
CA ARG A 43 -8.07 6.83 6.00
C ARG A 43 -8.72 5.44 6.02
N ALA A 44 -9.97 5.35 6.46
CA ALA A 44 -10.72 4.10 6.49
C ALA A 44 -10.92 3.53 5.08
N PHE A 45 -11.22 4.41 4.11
CA PHE A 45 -11.33 4.04 2.70
C PHE A 45 -10.02 3.46 2.17
N VAL A 46 -8.89 4.16 2.37
CA VAL A 46 -7.57 3.68 1.93
C VAL A 46 -7.24 2.32 2.54
N LEU A 47 -7.49 2.13 3.84
CA LEU A 47 -7.23 0.86 4.51
C LEU A 47 -8.14 -0.28 4.01
N ASN A 48 -9.40 0.01 3.70
CA ASN A 48 -10.32 -0.97 3.14
C ASN A 48 -9.86 -1.43 1.75
N HIS A 49 -9.54 -0.50 0.86
CA HIS A 49 -9.02 -0.81 -0.47
C HIS A 49 -7.67 -1.56 -0.38
N ALA A 50 -6.80 -1.16 0.54
CA ALA A 50 -5.54 -1.86 0.75
C ALA A 50 -5.74 -3.31 1.23
N GLY A 51 -6.70 -3.54 2.12
CA GLY A 51 -7.05 -4.89 2.59
C GLY A 51 -7.61 -5.77 1.47
N VAL A 52 -8.50 -5.23 0.64
CA VAL A 52 -9.06 -5.95 -0.52
C VAL A 52 -7.96 -6.27 -1.53
N LEU A 53 -7.10 -5.30 -1.89
CA LEU A 53 -6.00 -5.54 -2.83
C LEU A 53 -5.02 -6.57 -2.28
N ALA A 54 -4.66 -6.51 -0.99
CA ALA A 54 -3.77 -7.50 -0.39
C ALA A 54 -4.35 -8.92 -0.46
N ALA A 55 -5.64 -9.08 -0.15
CA ALA A 55 -6.31 -10.37 -0.22
C ALA A 55 -6.36 -10.93 -1.65
N ASN A 56 -6.73 -10.09 -2.62
CA ASN A 56 -6.76 -10.46 -4.04
C ASN A 56 -5.36 -10.79 -4.53
N ALA A 57 -4.36 -9.95 -4.25
CA ALA A 57 -2.97 -10.19 -4.64
C ALA A 57 -2.43 -11.54 -4.12
N LEU A 58 -2.73 -11.90 -2.87
CA LEU A 58 -2.33 -13.20 -2.31
C LEU A 58 -3.03 -14.40 -2.98
N ALA A 59 -4.28 -14.23 -3.44
CA ALA A 59 -5.01 -15.26 -4.18
C ALA A 59 -4.48 -15.38 -5.62
N ASP A 60 -4.28 -14.23 -6.26
CA ASP A 60 -3.86 -14.06 -7.64
C ASP A 60 -2.43 -14.50 -7.89
N ALA A 61 -1.55 -14.42 -6.89
CA ALA A 61 -0.16 -14.85 -7.02
C ALA A 61 -0.01 -16.31 -7.49
N ALA A 62 -0.93 -17.20 -7.11
CA ALA A 62 -0.96 -18.57 -7.62
C ALA A 62 -1.37 -18.61 -9.10
N THR A 63 -2.42 -17.86 -9.45
CA THR A 63 -2.98 -17.78 -10.81
C THR A 63 -1.98 -17.24 -11.82
N PHE A 64 -1.19 -16.23 -11.43
CA PHE A 64 -0.14 -15.64 -12.27
C PHE A 64 1.18 -16.40 -12.24
N GLY A 65 1.25 -17.52 -11.50
CA GLY A 65 2.45 -18.35 -11.45
C GLY A 65 3.59 -17.80 -10.61
N LEU A 66 3.38 -16.76 -9.79
CA LEU A 66 4.41 -16.20 -8.90
C LEU A 66 4.94 -17.23 -7.90
N LEU A 67 4.16 -18.27 -7.57
CA LEU A 67 4.57 -19.33 -6.65
C LEU A 67 5.52 -20.36 -7.26
N ARG A 68 5.78 -20.27 -8.57
CA ARG A 68 6.73 -21.14 -9.27
C ARG A 68 8.09 -20.47 -9.42
N ALA A 69 9.14 -21.19 -9.05
CA ALA A 69 10.50 -20.69 -9.19
C ALA A 69 10.94 -20.52 -10.66
N ASP A 70 10.41 -21.34 -11.57
CA ASP A 70 10.72 -21.29 -13.00
C ASP A 70 10.05 -20.11 -13.73
N ALA A 71 8.92 -19.61 -13.22
CA ALA A 71 8.20 -18.46 -13.73
C ALA A 71 8.96 -17.13 -13.55
N LEU A 72 9.93 -17.10 -12.64
CA LEU A 72 10.67 -15.89 -12.27
C LEU A 72 12.03 -15.83 -12.97
N THR A 73 12.48 -14.63 -13.34
CA THR A 73 13.83 -14.40 -13.88
C THR A 73 14.94 -14.79 -12.88
N VAL A 74 14.66 -14.68 -11.58
CA VAL A 74 15.52 -15.12 -10.49
C VAL A 74 14.68 -15.95 -9.50
N PRO A 75 15.07 -17.20 -9.18
CA PRO A 75 14.30 -18.04 -8.26
C PRO A 75 14.51 -17.60 -6.79
N PRO A 76 13.46 -17.61 -5.95
CA PRO A 76 13.59 -17.32 -4.53
C PRO A 76 14.32 -18.45 -3.80
N THR A 77 15.16 -18.09 -2.83
CA THR A 77 15.83 -19.04 -1.93
C THR A 77 15.61 -18.67 -0.46
N ALA A 78 15.99 -19.56 0.47
CA ALA A 78 15.90 -19.29 1.90
C ALA A 78 16.76 -18.11 2.38
N ALA A 79 17.89 -17.90 1.70
CA ALA A 79 18.87 -16.86 2.02
C ALA A 79 18.60 -15.57 1.23
N VAL A 80 18.15 -15.69 -0.01
CA VAL A 80 17.93 -14.59 -0.95
C VAL A 80 16.46 -14.58 -1.34
N PRO A 81 15.62 -13.77 -0.66
CA PRO A 81 14.24 -13.57 -1.10
C PRO A 81 14.21 -12.80 -2.42
N VAL A 82 13.11 -12.96 -3.14
CA VAL A 82 12.90 -12.32 -4.44
C VAL A 82 11.75 -11.33 -4.33
N ILE A 83 11.96 -10.13 -4.86
CA ILE A 83 10.96 -9.07 -4.90
C ILE A 83 10.50 -8.90 -6.35
N VAL A 84 9.19 -8.93 -6.53
CA VAL A 84 8.52 -8.68 -7.81
C VAL A 84 7.68 -7.44 -7.67
N ASP A 85 7.95 -6.45 -8.52
CA ASP A 85 7.26 -5.17 -8.54
C ASP A 85 6.70 -4.90 -9.94
N PRO A 86 5.45 -5.34 -10.22
CA PRO A 86 4.88 -5.21 -11.55
C PRO A 86 4.53 -3.77 -11.92
N ALA A 87 4.37 -2.89 -10.94
CA ALA A 87 3.97 -1.50 -11.15
C ALA A 87 5.12 -0.62 -11.64
N VAL A 88 6.36 -1.09 -11.58
CA VAL A 88 7.55 -0.32 -11.93
C VAL A 88 8.32 -1.04 -13.04
N SER A 89 8.40 -0.41 -14.20
CA SER A 89 9.08 -0.96 -15.39
C SER A 89 10.61 -1.00 -15.28
N GLY A 90 11.19 -0.37 -14.25
CA GLY A 90 12.63 -0.30 -14.00
C GLY A 90 13.04 -0.88 -12.63
N ALA A 91 13.94 -1.86 -12.66
CA ALA A 91 14.63 -2.34 -11.47
C ALA A 91 15.35 -1.19 -10.75
N GLY A 92 15.28 -1.13 -9.41
CA GLY A 92 16.07 -0.18 -8.62
C GLY A 92 15.45 1.20 -8.40
N ILE A 93 14.25 1.48 -8.92
CA ILE A 93 13.61 2.80 -8.74
C ILE A 93 12.99 2.93 -7.35
N TYR A 94 12.20 1.94 -6.93
CA TYR A 94 11.48 1.98 -5.66
C TYR A 94 11.97 0.94 -4.65
N PHE A 95 12.57 -0.13 -5.13
CA PHE A 95 13.30 -1.11 -4.34
C PHE A 95 14.70 -1.24 -4.92
N GLY A 96 15.69 -0.74 -4.19
CA GLY A 96 17.09 -1.00 -4.48
C GLY A 96 17.39 -2.35 -3.85
N ALA A 97 18.20 -3.20 -4.45
CA ALA A 97 18.60 -4.49 -3.85
C ALA A 97 19.49 -4.29 -2.59
N ALA A 98 19.06 -3.44 -1.65
CA ALA A 98 19.70 -3.16 -0.40
C ALA A 98 19.45 -4.35 0.54
N GLY A 99 20.54 -5.02 0.89
CA GLY A 99 20.51 -6.24 1.70
C GLY A 99 20.56 -7.51 0.84
N THR A 100 19.78 -8.52 1.24
CA THR A 100 19.83 -9.89 0.69
C THR A 100 18.77 -10.18 -0.38
N ALA A 101 17.91 -9.24 -0.75
CA ALA A 101 16.87 -9.49 -1.75
C ALA A 101 17.38 -9.33 -3.19
N SER A 102 16.90 -10.17 -4.09
CA SER A 102 17.04 -9.99 -5.55
C SER A 102 15.74 -9.46 -6.15
N LEU A 103 15.85 -8.63 -7.20
CA LEU A 103 14.69 -8.24 -7.99
C LEU A 103 14.42 -9.32 -9.05
N ALA A 104 13.17 -9.71 -9.21
CA ALA A 104 12.75 -10.58 -10.31
C ALA A 104 11.53 -10.03 -11.04
N GLN A 105 11.34 -10.56 -12.24
CA GLN A 105 10.17 -10.32 -13.07
C GLN A 105 9.58 -11.68 -13.46
N LEU A 106 8.29 -11.67 -13.78
CA LEU A 106 7.67 -12.82 -14.44
C LEU A 106 8.25 -12.98 -15.85
N LYS A 107 8.65 -14.20 -16.20
CA LYS A 107 9.08 -14.55 -17.55
C LYS A 107 7.90 -14.52 -18.50
N THR A 108 8.19 -14.26 -19.77
CA THR A 108 7.23 -14.27 -20.88
C THR A 108 6.42 -15.56 -21.00
N GLY A 109 7.07 -16.72 -20.84
CA GLY A 109 6.40 -18.03 -20.81
C GLY A 109 6.02 -18.51 -19.41
N GLY A 110 6.14 -17.65 -18.40
CA GLY A 110 6.15 -18.00 -16.98
C GLY A 110 4.79 -18.32 -16.35
N VAL A 111 3.81 -18.88 -17.09
CA VAL A 111 2.62 -19.66 -16.64
C VAL A 111 1.33 -19.27 -17.38
N PHE A 112 0.62 -20.28 -17.92
CA PHE A 112 -0.64 -20.24 -18.70
C PHE A 112 -0.70 -19.32 -19.93
N ALA A 113 0.43 -18.77 -20.34
CA ALA A 113 0.52 -18.01 -21.56
C ALA A 113 0.86 -18.95 -22.73
N ALA A 114 0.15 -18.85 -23.86
CA ALA A 114 0.48 -19.65 -25.04
C ALA A 114 1.95 -19.39 -25.45
N ALA A 115 2.64 -20.34 -26.10
CA ALA A 115 4.01 -20.13 -26.58
C ALA A 115 4.16 -18.91 -27.53
N SER A 116 3.04 -18.44 -28.10
CA SER A 116 2.93 -17.22 -28.90
C SER A 116 2.75 -15.92 -28.08
N SER A 117 2.66 -16.01 -26.76
CA SER A 117 2.44 -14.87 -25.89
C SER A 117 3.74 -14.12 -25.66
N THR A 118 3.71 -12.83 -25.95
CA THR A 118 4.77 -11.89 -25.60
C THR A 118 4.38 -11.22 -24.29
N THR A 119 5.25 -11.18 -23.29
CA THR A 119 5.02 -10.37 -22.09
C THR A 119 4.86 -8.93 -22.51
N ALA A 120 3.69 -8.36 -22.28
CA ALA A 120 3.58 -6.93 -22.10
C ALA A 120 3.72 -6.68 -20.59
N ALA A 121 4.70 -5.90 -20.15
CA ALA A 121 4.78 -5.40 -18.78
C ALA A 121 3.44 -4.80 -18.29
N ALA A 122 2.61 -4.34 -19.23
CA ALA A 122 1.24 -3.89 -19.01
C ALA A 122 0.29 -4.95 -18.43
N ALA A 123 0.43 -6.24 -18.76
CA ALA A 123 -0.43 -7.29 -18.19
C ALA A 123 -0.12 -7.56 -16.71
N ALA A 124 1.14 -7.37 -16.31
CA ALA A 124 1.55 -7.56 -14.92
C ALA A 124 1.07 -6.42 -14.01
N ASP A 125 0.95 -5.23 -14.59
CA ASP A 125 0.41 -4.05 -13.92
C ASP A 125 -1.07 -4.21 -13.56
N LEU A 126 -1.85 -4.95 -14.37
CA LEU A 126 -3.29 -5.17 -14.17
C LEU A 126 -3.61 -5.89 -12.87
N PHE A 127 -2.75 -6.81 -12.41
CA PHE A 127 -3.00 -7.53 -11.16
C PHE A 127 -2.32 -6.90 -9.95
N ALA A 128 -1.34 -6.03 -10.18
CA ALA A 128 -0.65 -5.31 -9.11
C ALA A 128 -1.35 -4.00 -8.74
N ARG A 129 -2.34 -3.54 -9.53
CA ARG A 129 -3.09 -2.30 -9.30
C ARG A 129 -4.56 -2.57 -9.01
N SER A 130 -5.14 -1.73 -8.15
CA SER A 130 -6.57 -1.73 -7.94
C SER A 130 -7.30 -1.14 -9.15
N ALA A 131 -8.49 -1.69 -9.43
CA ALA A 131 -9.40 -1.23 -10.48
C ALA A 131 -10.25 -0.02 -10.05
N ASP A 132 -9.81 0.76 -9.06
CA ASP A 132 -10.60 1.77 -8.36
C ASP A 132 -10.67 3.12 -9.08
N ASP A 133 -9.62 3.54 -9.77
CA ASP A 133 -9.52 4.85 -10.41
C ASP A 133 -9.38 4.70 -11.93
N PRO A 134 -10.48 4.64 -12.71
CA PRO A 134 -10.40 4.48 -14.15
C PRO A 134 -9.75 5.71 -14.78
N ILE A 135 -8.72 5.50 -15.60
CA ILE A 135 -8.12 6.58 -16.37
C ILE A 135 -9.11 6.98 -17.45
N VAL A 136 -9.52 8.25 -17.44
CA VAL A 136 -10.35 8.84 -18.47
C VAL A 136 -9.56 9.89 -19.24
N GLY A 137 -9.69 9.87 -20.56
CA GLY A 137 -9.16 10.91 -21.44
C GLY A 137 -10.01 12.17 -21.34
N VAL A 138 -9.34 13.32 -21.34
CA VAL A 138 -10.00 14.61 -21.46
C VAL A 138 -10.64 14.66 -22.85
N PRO A 139 -11.95 14.97 -22.96
CA PRO A 139 -12.62 15.08 -24.24
C PRO A 139 -12.01 16.20 -25.09
N ALA A 140 -12.02 16.05 -26.41
CA ALA A 140 -11.49 17.04 -27.34
C ALA A 140 -12.36 18.31 -27.45
N SER A 141 -13.59 18.26 -26.93
CA SER A 141 -14.53 19.37 -26.85
C SER A 141 -15.02 19.52 -25.41
N ASP A 142 -15.33 20.74 -24.99
CA ASP A 142 -15.81 21.03 -23.61
C ASP A 142 -17.10 20.26 -23.26
N ASP A 143 -17.92 19.92 -24.25
CA ASP A 143 -19.16 19.14 -24.09
C ASP A 143 -19.01 17.64 -24.39
N GLY A 144 -17.79 17.15 -24.62
CA GLY A 144 -17.57 15.73 -24.93
C GLY A 144 -17.66 14.85 -23.68
N PRO A 145 -18.18 13.61 -23.76
CA PRO A 145 -18.14 12.71 -22.63
C PRO A 145 -16.69 12.26 -22.34
N PRO A 146 -16.32 11.99 -21.07
CA PRO A 146 -15.03 11.40 -20.75
C PRO A 146 -14.90 10.03 -21.41
N LEU A 147 -13.78 9.81 -22.12
CA LEU A 147 -13.52 8.55 -22.80
C LEU A 147 -12.64 7.66 -21.92
N ASN A 148 -12.97 6.38 -21.80
CA ASN A 148 -12.12 5.47 -21.03
C ASN A 148 -10.81 5.23 -21.76
N ALA A 149 -9.70 5.32 -21.04
CA ALA A 149 -8.43 4.81 -21.54
C ALA A 149 -8.43 3.28 -21.46
N PHE A 150 -7.84 2.65 -22.47
CA PHE A 150 -7.62 1.21 -22.52
C PHE A 150 -6.14 0.93 -22.74
N SER A 151 -5.61 -0.07 -22.06
CA SER A 151 -4.28 -0.64 -22.26
C SER A 151 -4.49 -2.11 -22.58
N ASP A 152 -4.01 -2.56 -23.74
CA ASP A 152 -4.13 -3.96 -24.20
C ASP A 152 -5.57 -4.52 -24.14
N GLY A 153 -6.55 -3.69 -24.52
CA GLY A 153 -7.97 -4.09 -24.57
C GLY A 153 -8.67 -4.12 -23.20
N VAL A 154 -7.96 -3.83 -22.11
CA VAL A 154 -8.53 -3.71 -20.76
C VAL A 154 -8.61 -2.24 -20.38
N ARG A 155 -9.66 -1.85 -19.64
CA ARG A 155 -9.79 -0.48 -19.12
C ARG A 155 -8.60 -0.15 -18.22
N SER A 156 -7.95 0.97 -18.47
CA SER A 156 -6.80 1.41 -17.68
C SER A 156 -7.24 2.03 -16.35
N HIS A 157 -6.44 1.81 -15.32
CA HIS A 157 -6.65 2.37 -14.00
C HIS A 157 -5.41 3.15 -13.56
N ALA A 158 -5.61 4.31 -12.93
CA ALA A 158 -4.53 5.10 -12.35
C ALA A 158 -3.83 4.31 -11.24
N GLY A 159 -4.55 3.33 -10.64
CA GLY A 159 -3.99 2.38 -9.69
C GLY A 159 -3.50 3.08 -8.43
N ARG A 160 -4.36 3.93 -7.85
CA ARG A 160 -4.02 4.63 -6.60
C ARG A 160 -3.60 3.65 -5.53
N VAL A 161 -4.17 2.46 -5.50
CA VAL A 161 -3.66 1.37 -4.67
C VAL A 161 -2.92 0.38 -5.55
N SER A 162 -1.66 0.12 -5.21
CA SER A 162 -0.82 -0.86 -5.91
C SER A 162 -0.13 -1.79 -4.91
N CYS A 163 0.44 -2.89 -5.36
CA CYS A 163 1.18 -3.81 -4.49
C CYS A 163 2.53 -4.24 -5.09
N LEU A 164 3.42 -4.69 -4.20
CA LEU A 164 4.60 -5.47 -4.57
C LEU A 164 4.60 -6.80 -3.81
N TYR A 165 5.27 -7.79 -4.40
CA TYR A 165 5.38 -9.14 -3.88
C TYR A 165 6.80 -9.39 -3.40
N CYS A 166 6.95 -10.14 -2.32
CA CYS A 166 8.20 -10.74 -1.90
C CYS A 166 7.99 -12.23 -1.63
N LEU A 167 8.85 -13.04 -2.20
CA LEU A 167 8.82 -14.48 -2.12
C LEU A 167 10.11 -14.95 -1.46
N ARG A 168 9.97 -15.66 -0.35
CA ARG A 168 11.09 -16.33 0.31
C ARG A 168 10.80 -17.81 0.37
N SER A 169 11.65 -18.64 -0.22
CA SER A 169 11.47 -20.09 -0.09
C SER A 169 11.86 -20.53 1.31
N GLY A 170 11.32 -21.67 1.76
CA GLY A 170 11.87 -22.38 2.91
C GLY A 170 13.18 -23.06 2.55
N SER A 171 13.55 -24.07 3.34
CA SER A 171 14.54 -25.09 2.95
C SER A 171 14.14 -25.72 1.60
N ALA A 172 15.06 -26.45 0.94
CA ALA A 172 14.79 -27.07 -0.36
C ALA A 172 13.49 -27.90 -0.34
N GLY A 173 12.47 -27.46 -1.10
CA GLY A 173 11.14 -28.08 -1.14
C GLY A 173 10.25 -27.84 0.07
N GLY A 174 10.68 -26.99 1.01
CA GLY A 174 9.94 -26.61 2.21
C GLY A 174 9.04 -25.39 1.99
N PRO A 175 8.08 -25.16 2.91
CA PRO A 175 7.16 -24.03 2.83
C PRO A 175 7.93 -22.71 2.89
N GLY A 176 7.59 -21.81 1.96
CA GLY A 176 8.07 -20.44 1.93
C GLY A 176 7.07 -19.46 2.52
N THR A 177 7.45 -18.18 2.54
CA THR A 177 6.59 -17.06 2.92
C THR A 177 6.45 -16.13 1.73
N MET A 178 5.21 -15.78 1.41
CA MET A 178 4.87 -14.73 0.47
C MET A 178 4.38 -13.53 1.25
N SER A 179 4.99 -12.37 1.01
CA SER A 179 4.62 -11.10 1.61
C SER A 179 4.16 -10.15 0.51
N VAL A 180 3.02 -9.49 0.71
CA VAL A 180 2.47 -8.46 -0.18
C VAL A 180 2.47 -7.14 0.56
N VAL A 181 3.17 -6.15 0.00
CA VAL A 181 3.13 -4.77 0.50
C VAL A 181 2.20 -3.98 -0.38
N VAL A 182 1.29 -3.24 0.24
CA VAL A 182 0.33 -2.40 -0.46
C VAL A 182 0.68 -0.93 -0.28
N PHE A 183 0.58 -0.18 -1.37
CA PHE A 183 0.86 1.24 -1.47
C PHE A 183 -0.41 2.01 -1.77
N HIS A 184 -0.45 3.27 -1.34
CA HIS A 184 -1.47 4.22 -1.76
C HIS A 184 -0.82 5.48 -2.34
N ALA A 185 -1.22 5.86 -3.54
CA ALA A 185 -0.67 6.96 -4.34
C ALA A 185 0.85 6.85 -4.48
N ARG A 186 1.33 5.64 -4.84
CA ARG A 186 2.75 5.37 -5.02
C ARG A 186 3.33 6.24 -6.13
N ASP A 187 4.36 7.01 -5.81
CA ASP A 187 5.12 7.76 -6.81
C ASP A 187 6.30 6.93 -7.30
N ALA A 188 6.18 6.42 -8.52
CA ALA A 188 7.20 5.62 -9.17
C ALA A 188 8.43 6.44 -9.64
N THR A 189 8.47 7.76 -9.41
CA THR A 189 9.65 8.59 -9.73
C THR A 189 10.55 8.85 -8.53
N LEU A 190 10.06 8.56 -7.32
CA LEU A 190 10.85 8.76 -6.10
C LEU A 190 11.98 7.74 -5.99
N PRO A 191 13.17 8.17 -5.54
CA PRO A 191 14.29 7.27 -5.35
C PRO A 191 14.05 6.32 -4.17
N VAL A 192 14.76 5.19 -4.21
CA VAL A 192 14.91 4.25 -3.10
C VAL A 192 15.35 4.98 -1.84
N VAL A 193 14.56 4.84 -0.76
CA VAL A 193 14.89 5.41 0.54
C VAL A 193 15.58 4.34 1.40
N THR A 194 16.89 4.46 1.58
CA THR A 194 17.68 3.53 2.41
C THR A 194 18.03 4.12 3.77
N GLY A 195 18.37 3.27 4.73
CA GLY A 195 18.87 3.72 6.02
C GLY A 195 19.50 2.58 6.81
N THR A 196 19.86 2.91 8.04
CA THR A 196 20.37 1.94 9.02
C THR A 196 19.51 2.03 10.27
N ILE A 197 19.17 0.87 10.85
CA ILE A 197 18.55 0.78 12.16
C ILE A 197 19.57 0.21 13.14
N THR A 198 19.83 0.93 14.23
CA THR A 198 20.65 0.48 15.36
C THR A 198 19.82 0.65 16.62
N ASP A 199 19.54 -0.42 17.36
CA ASP A 199 18.78 -0.36 18.62
C ASP A 199 17.44 0.42 18.49
N TYR A 200 16.64 0.10 17.46
CA TYR A 200 15.38 0.77 17.09
C TYR A 200 15.51 2.22 16.59
N ARG A 201 16.73 2.74 16.53
CA ARG A 201 17.01 4.06 16.00
C ARG A 201 17.24 3.96 14.49
N ALA A 202 16.27 4.43 13.72
CA ALA A 202 16.37 4.59 12.28
C ALA A 202 17.05 5.91 11.91
N GLN A 203 18.04 5.81 11.03
CA GLN A 203 18.66 6.92 10.35
C GLN A 203 18.59 6.66 8.85
N ILE A 204 18.03 7.61 8.09
CA ILE A 204 17.95 7.51 6.64
C ILE A 204 19.26 8.03 6.04
N SER A 205 19.75 7.33 5.02
CA SER A 205 20.87 7.75 4.18
C SER A 205 20.34 8.12 2.79
N GLY A 206 20.75 9.29 2.29
CA GLY A 206 20.43 9.76 0.93
C GLY A 206 19.46 10.94 0.87
N ALA A 207 19.26 11.44 -0.35
CA ALA A 207 18.32 12.52 -0.64
C ALA A 207 16.89 11.96 -0.73
N ILE A 208 15.96 12.59 -0.03
CA ILE A 208 14.55 12.17 0.05
C ILE A 208 13.66 13.10 -0.80
N GLY A 209 14.27 13.76 -1.79
CA GLY A 209 13.67 14.92 -2.44
C GLY A 209 13.31 15.98 -1.40
N ASP A 210 12.10 16.52 -1.51
CA ASP A 210 11.57 17.54 -0.59
C ASP A 210 10.83 16.94 0.62
N ARG A 211 10.80 15.60 0.75
CA ARG A 211 10.03 14.94 1.81
C ARG A 211 10.79 14.94 3.14
N THR A 212 10.07 15.22 4.21
CA THR A 212 10.62 15.10 5.57
C THR A 212 10.64 13.64 6.03
N LEU A 213 11.53 13.31 6.98
CA LEU A 213 11.60 11.97 7.60
C LEU A 213 10.24 11.50 8.13
N ARG A 214 9.45 12.44 8.65
CA ARG A 214 8.10 12.23 9.18
C ARG A 214 7.08 11.87 8.10
N GLU A 215 7.27 12.34 6.87
CA GLU A 215 6.37 12.01 5.76
C GLU A 215 6.62 10.63 5.19
N ILE A 216 7.85 10.11 5.30
CA ILE A 216 8.25 8.78 4.83
C ILE A 216 7.87 7.74 5.87
N ILE A 217 8.28 7.97 7.12
CA ILE A 217 8.12 7.03 8.22
C ILE A 217 6.79 7.33 8.91
N ARG A 218 5.76 6.58 8.52
CA ARG A 218 4.43 6.69 9.13
C ARG A 218 4.08 5.43 9.89
N VAL A 219 3.22 5.57 10.89
CA VAL A 219 2.61 4.39 11.54
C VAL A 219 1.83 3.60 10.50
N GLY A 220 2.13 2.32 10.40
CA GLY A 220 1.56 1.40 9.43
C GLY A 220 2.36 1.25 8.14
N SER A 221 3.35 2.11 7.88
CA SER A 221 4.28 1.94 6.76
C SER A 221 5.18 0.73 6.96
N VAL A 222 5.81 0.31 5.87
CA VAL A 222 6.60 -0.92 5.77
C VAL A 222 8.05 -0.56 5.48
N LEU A 223 8.95 -1.28 6.12
CA LEU A 223 10.37 -1.29 5.81
C LEU A 223 10.81 -2.71 5.48
N TYR A 224 11.87 -2.84 4.71
CA TYR A 224 12.56 -4.09 4.42
C TYR A 224 13.89 -4.13 5.18
N GLY A 225 14.17 -5.25 5.84
CA GLY A 225 15.41 -5.46 6.56
C GLY A 225 15.60 -6.93 6.89
N ASN A 226 16.86 -7.39 6.92
CA ASN A 226 17.22 -8.76 7.30
C ASN A 226 16.39 -9.85 6.57
N GLY A 227 16.17 -9.68 5.27
CA GLY A 227 15.49 -10.69 4.45
C GLY A 227 13.97 -10.75 4.61
N ARG A 228 13.32 -9.74 5.19
CA ARG A 228 11.86 -9.70 5.38
C ARG A 228 11.31 -8.27 5.46
N PHE A 229 9.99 -8.15 5.29
CA PHE A 229 9.27 -6.91 5.55
C PHE A 229 8.86 -6.79 7.01
N HIS A 230 8.79 -5.55 7.47
CA HIS A 230 8.37 -5.19 8.82
C HIS A 230 7.41 -4.02 8.76
N ARG A 231 6.31 -4.11 9.48
CA ARG A 231 5.38 -2.99 9.63
C ARG A 231 5.78 -2.14 10.83
N ILE A 232 5.80 -0.83 10.65
CA ILE A 232 6.07 0.15 11.70
C ILE A 232 4.81 0.31 12.55
N ALA A 233 4.86 -0.15 13.80
CA ALA A 233 3.78 -0.03 14.77
C ALA A 233 3.74 1.34 15.44
N ALA A 234 4.90 1.94 15.69
CA ALA A 234 5.04 3.30 16.20
C ALA A 234 6.32 3.95 15.68
N ALA A 235 6.29 5.28 15.53
CA ALA A 235 7.45 6.08 15.20
C ALA A 235 7.44 7.36 16.05
N ALA A 236 8.57 7.65 16.70
CA ALA A 236 8.81 8.91 17.39
C ALA A 236 10.04 9.59 16.76
N PHE A 237 10.05 10.92 16.69
CA PHE A 237 11.13 11.67 16.04
C PHE A 237 11.89 12.49 17.07
N ASP A 238 13.21 12.63 16.87
CA ASP A 238 14.01 13.58 17.65
C ASP A 238 13.60 15.03 17.34
N ALA A 239 14.06 15.97 18.16
CA ALA A 239 13.74 17.39 18.00
C ALA A 239 14.25 17.97 16.67
N SER A 240 15.36 17.43 16.15
CA SER A 240 15.93 17.81 14.85
C SER A 240 15.21 17.17 13.65
N GLY A 241 14.33 16.18 13.87
CA GLY A 241 13.66 15.42 12.81
C GLY A 241 14.60 14.54 11.98
N SER A 242 15.84 14.35 12.42
CA SER A 242 16.90 13.59 11.74
C SER A 242 16.89 12.10 12.08
N THR A 243 16.30 11.75 13.22
CA THR A 243 16.25 10.38 13.73
C THR A 243 14.81 9.98 13.99
N ALA A 244 14.45 8.75 13.63
CA ALA A 244 13.20 8.12 14.07
C ALA A 244 13.47 6.93 15.01
N TYR A 245 12.75 6.86 16.12
CA TYR A 245 12.69 5.71 17.01
C TYR A 245 11.49 4.87 16.62
N LEU A 246 11.74 3.63 16.20
CA LEU A 246 10.72 2.77 15.59
C LEU A 246 10.38 1.58 16.48
N THR A 247 9.10 1.34 16.68
CA THR A 247 8.61 0.05 17.18
C THR A 247 8.04 -0.72 16.01
N LEU A 248 8.50 -1.96 15.80
CA LEU A 248 8.01 -2.84 14.74
C LEU A 248 6.94 -3.77 15.26
N SER A 249 5.92 -4.05 14.44
CA SER A 249 4.85 -5.00 14.80
C SER A 249 5.38 -6.42 15.04
N THR A 250 6.52 -6.75 14.43
CA THR A 250 7.20 -8.04 14.56
C THR A 250 8.16 -8.11 15.75
N GLY A 251 8.29 -7.04 16.56
CA GLY A 251 9.25 -6.96 17.67
C GLY A 251 10.71 -6.83 17.22
N ASN A 252 11.64 -7.47 17.96
CA ASN A 252 13.12 -7.40 17.80
C ASN A 252 13.68 -8.12 16.55
N ALA A 253 12.85 -8.21 15.53
CA ALA A 253 12.99 -9.04 14.37
C ALA A 253 14.16 -8.63 13.43
N LEU A 254 14.77 -7.45 13.63
CA LEU A 254 15.88 -6.99 12.80
C LEU A 254 17.23 -7.60 13.20
N GLY A 255 17.38 -8.11 14.44
CA GLY A 255 18.66 -8.55 14.99
C GLY A 255 19.33 -7.47 15.85
N SER A 256 20.53 -7.76 16.35
CA SER A 256 21.36 -6.81 17.11
C SER A 256 22.37 -6.10 16.20
N GLY A 257 22.70 -4.85 16.53
CA GLY A 257 23.67 -4.04 15.79
C GLY A 257 23.06 -3.23 14.64
N PRO A 258 23.91 -2.59 13.80
CA PRO A 258 23.47 -1.77 12.68
C PRO A 258 22.95 -2.66 11.54
N VAL A 259 21.65 -2.57 11.27
CA VAL A 259 20.97 -3.32 10.21
C VAL A 259 20.65 -2.39 9.04
N PRO A 260 21.15 -2.65 7.82
CA PRO A 260 20.73 -1.88 6.66
C PRO A 260 19.26 -2.18 6.37
N VAL A 261 18.49 -1.13 6.16
CA VAL A 261 17.07 -1.21 5.85
C VAL A 261 16.72 -0.35 4.66
N GLN A 262 15.63 -0.72 4.01
CA GLN A 262 14.99 0.10 3.02
C GLN A 262 13.59 0.49 3.47
N PHE A 263 13.28 1.78 3.46
CA PHE A 263 11.94 2.27 3.71
C PHE A 263 11.14 2.26 2.42
N LEU A 264 9.90 1.79 2.51
CA LEU A 264 8.96 1.80 1.40
C LEU A 264 7.97 2.93 1.66
N PRO A 265 8.23 4.16 1.15
CA PRO A 265 7.31 5.28 1.35
C PRO A 265 5.92 4.90 0.84
N ASP A 266 4.88 5.56 1.36
CA ASP A 266 3.49 5.44 0.88
C ASP A 266 2.88 4.02 1.00
N SER A 267 3.60 3.11 1.64
CA SER A 267 3.07 1.80 2.03
C SER A 267 2.05 1.97 3.15
N VAL A 268 0.92 1.27 3.01
CA VAL A 268 -0.23 1.35 3.91
C VAL A 268 -0.59 -0.01 4.51
N GLY A 269 -0.08 -1.10 3.94
CA GLY A 269 -0.39 -2.46 4.38
C GLY A 269 0.72 -3.46 4.09
N LEU A 270 0.72 -4.52 4.89
CA LEU A 270 1.54 -5.72 4.73
C LEU A 270 0.64 -6.92 5.03
N ALA A 271 0.58 -7.88 4.10
CA ALA A 271 -0.08 -9.16 4.30
C ALA A 271 0.91 -10.28 4.00
N GLU A 272 0.88 -11.34 4.78
CA GLU A 272 1.79 -12.47 4.63
C GLU A 272 1.00 -13.78 4.63
N ARG A 273 1.42 -14.72 3.78
CA ARG A 273 0.87 -16.07 3.74
C ARG A 273 1.99 -17.08 3.56
N PRO A 274 1.98 -18.21 4.28
CA PRO A 274 2.83 -19.33 3.90
C PRO A 274 2.40 -19.84 2.52
N PHE A 275 3.36 -20.29 1.72
CA PHE A 275 3.08 -20.97 0.45
C PHE A 275 4.00 -22.18 0.30
N MET A 276 3.56 -23.18 -0.45
CA MET A 276 4.44 -24.24 -0.90
C MET A 276 4.93 -23.87 -2.30
N PRO A 277 6.25 -23.74 -2.54
CA PRO A 277 6.76 -23.52 -3.88
C PRO A 277 6.29 -24.65 -4.80
N GLU A 278 5.70 -24.28 -5.92
CA GLU A 278 5.32 -25.26 -6.93
C GLU A 278 6.59 -25.81 -7.60
N THR A 279 6.66 -27.12 -7.77
CA THR A 279 7.76 -27.76 -8.49
C THR A 279 7.68 -27.42 -9.98
N THR A 280 8.82 -27.50 -10.67
CA THR A 280 8.91 -27.41 -12.13
C THR A 280 7.92 -28.38 -12.77
N GLY A 281 6.88 -27.84 -13.41
CA GLY A 281 5.83 -28.62 -14.07
C GLY A 281 6.07 -28.75 -15.58
N PRO A 282 5.36 -29.66 -16.28
CA PRO A 282 5.50 -29.93 -17.72
C PRO A 282 5.08 -28.77 -18.63
N TYR A 283 4.63 -27.65 -18.05
CA TYR A 283 4.25 -26.42 -18.75
C TYR A 283 5.42 -25.45 -18.95
N THR A 284 6.64 -25.88 -18.61
CA THR A 284 7.88 -25.20 -18.99
C THR A 284 8.24 -25.61 -20.42
N GLN A 285 7.81 -24.84 -21.41
CA GLN A 285 8.32 -24.91 -22.78
C GLN A 285 9.06 -23.63 -23.12
#